data_AF-A0A2G6ZR63-F1
#
_entry.id   AF-A0A2G6ZR63-F1
#
_cell.length_a   1.000
_cell.length_b   1.000
_cell.length_c   1.000
_cell.angle_alpha   90.00
_cell.angle_beta   90.00
_cell.angle_gamma   90.00
#
_symmetry.space_group_name_H-M   'P 1'
#
loop_
_entity.id
_entity.type
_entity.pdbx_description
1 polymer ?
#
loop_
_entity_poly.entity_id
_entity_poly.type
_entity_poly.pdbx_seq_one_letter_code
_entity_poly.pdbx_strand_id
1 'polypeptide(L)'
;MNFGDAIKELKLGKRLQRTGWNGKGLFIYLVPAASYPVQTGAAKKHFGEGALVPYAAYLALKNVDETVSTWAPSINDTLAEDWQVVGCTVPPHQQRVLDEKQCRDIEISKLDEFIERNALFRQLDSDEQARMRRQLDVMQELSTILGERIANF
;
A
#
# COMPACT_ATOMS: atom_id res chain seq x y z
N MET A 1 -1.38 -1.44 9.51
CA MET A 1 -2.55 -1.38 8.59
C MET A 1 -3.30 -2.70 8.67
N ASN A 2 -4.61 -2.74 8.39
CA ASN A 2 -5.36 -4.01 8.36
C ASN A 2 -5.00 -4.85 7.13
N PHE A 3 -5.41 -6.12 7.12
CA PHE A 3 -5.12 -7.03 6.01
C PHE A 3 -5.75 -6.61 4.67
N GLY A 4 -6.95 -6.00 4.69
CA GLY A 4 -7.60 -5.51 3.47
C GLY A 4 -6.78 -4.43 2.76
N ASP A 5 -6.25 -3.48 3.53
CA ASP A 5 -5.34 -2.45 3.03
C ASP A 5 -3.99 -3.04 2.61
N ALA A 6 -3.49 -4.04 3.35
CA ALA A 6 -2.30 -4.79 2.96
C ALA A 6 -2.44 -5.41 1.55
N ILE A 7 -3.59 -6.03 1.24
CA ILE A 7 -3.85 -6.57 -0.11
C ILE A 7 -3.85 -5.46 -1.18
N LYS A 8 -4.39 -4.27 -0.90
CA LYS A 8 -4.35 -3.14 -1.85
C LYS A 8 -2.91 -2.75 -2.14
N GLU A 9 -2.08 -2.65 -1.11
CA GLU A 9 -0.67 -2.27 -1.26
C GLU A 9 0.17 -3.32 -2.00
N LEU A 10 -0.10 -4.61 -1.77
CA LEU A 10 0.53 -5.71 -2.51
C LEU A 10 0.17 -5.66 -4.00
N LYS A 11 -1.08 -5.32 -4.34
CA LYS A 11 -1.51 -5.13 -5.74
C LYS A 11 -0.84 -3.92 -6.40
N LEU A 12 -0.39 -2.94 -5.62
CA LEU A 12 0.43 -1.82 -6.09
C LEU A 12 1.92 -2.18 -6.21
N GLY A 13 2.29 -3.45 -6.00
CA GLY A 13 3.67 -3.93 -6.11
C GLY A 13 4.53 -3.62 -4.89
N LYS A 14 3.93 -3.15 -3.78
CA LYS A 14 4.68 -2.93 -2.54
C LYS A 14 4.99 -4.26 -1.87
N ARG A 15 6.06 -4.26 -1.07
CA ARG A 15 6.43 -5.37 -0.18
C ARG A 15 5.86 -5.07 1.19
N LEU A 16 5.31 -6.06 1.89
CA LEU A 16 4.75 -5.87 3.24
C LEU A 16 5.34 -6.84 4.24
N GLN A 17 5.37 -6.44 5.50
CA GLN A 17 5.68 -7.31 6.63
C GLN A 17 4.69 -7.05 7.77
N ARG A 18 4.65 -7.97 8.73
CA ARG A 18 3.97 -7.76 10.01
C ARG A 18 4.99 -7.43 11.08
N THR A 19 4.65 -6.54 12.00
CA THR A 19 5.49 -6.23 13.16
C THR A 19 5.65 -7.44 14.09
N GLY A 20 4.62 -8.26 14.20
CA GLY A 20 4.60 -9.47 15.02
C GLY A 20 5.24 -10.71 14.39
N TRP A 21 5.84 -10.61 13.19
CA TRP A 21 6.56 -11.76 12.61
C TRP A 21 7.89 -12.02 13.30
N ASN A 22 8.14 -13.29 13.62
CA ASN A 22 9.39 -13.73 14.21
C ASN A 22 10.48 -13.81 13.13
N GLY A 23 11.25 -12.74 13.00
CA GLY A 23 12.46 -12.69 12.18
C GLY A 23 12.61 -11.34 11.50
N LYS A 24 13.86 -10.85 11.42
CA LYS A 24 14.16 -9.59 10.75
C LYS A 24 14.24 -9.83 9.24
N GLY A 25 13.60 -8.96 8.48
CA GLY A 25 13.70 -8.97 7.01
C GLY A 25 12.79 -10.00 6.30
N LEU A 26 11.75 -10.52 6.97
CA LEU A 26 10.68 -11.22 6.27
C LEU A 26 9.75 -10.22 5.59
N PHE A 27 9.36 -10.48 4.36
CA PHE A 27 8.33 -9.71 3.69
C PHE A 27 7.58 -10.55 2.65
N ILE A 28 6.35 -10.16 2.40
CA ILE A 28 5.51 -10.68 1.32
C ILE A 28 5.40 -9.68 0.18
N TYR A 29 5.16 -10.21 -1.02
CA TYR A 29 4.93 -9.43 -2.23
C TYR A 29 4.06 -10.23 -3.21
N LEU A 30 3.42 -9.51 -4.14
CA LEU A 30 2.65 -10.13 -5.21
C LEU A 30 3.57 -10.50 -6.38
N VAL A 31 3.51 -11.76 -6.80
CA VAL A 31 4.07 -12.21 -8.08
C VAL A 31 2.94 -12.19 -9.11
N PRO A 32 3.02 -11.37 -10.17
CA PRO A 32 1.99 -11.31 -11.20
C PRO A 32 1.94 -12.62 -12.00
N ALA A 33 0.81 -12.87 -12.66
CA ALA A 33 0.69 -13.99 -13.58
C ALA A 33 1.70 -13.84 -14.73
N ALA A 34 2.40 -14.92 -15.04
CA ALA A 34 3.46 -14.93 -16.05
C ALA A 34 3.66 -16.34 -16.61
N SER A 35 4.39 -16.45 -17.72
CA SER A 35 4.75 -17.73 -18.30
C SER A 35 6.26 -17.93 -18.28
N TYR A 36 6.72 -19.05 -17.75
CA TYR A 36 8.14 -19.34 -17.57
C TYR A 36 8.54 -20.64 -18.27
N PRO A 37 9.80 -20.77 -18.74
CA PRO A 37 10.29 -22.01 -19.32
C PRO A 37 10.11 -23.18 -18.37
N VAL A 38 9.61 -24.29 -18.89
CA VAL A 38 9.36 -25.50 -18.11
C VAL A 38 10.64 -26.01 -17.42
N GLN A 39 10.58 -26.20 -16.10
CA GLN A 39 11.76 -26.59 -15.30
C GLN A 39 11.69 -28.05 -14.82
N THR A 40 10.53 -28.51 -14.35
CA THR A 40 10.41 -29.81 -13.65
C THR A 40 10.01 -30.93 -14.60
N GLY A 41 10.42 -32.16 -14.31
CA GLY A 41 10.05 -33.34 -15.12
C GLY A 41 8.53 -33.55 -15.22
N ALA A 42 7.80 -33.29 -14.14
CA ALA A 42 6.34 -33.36 -14.13
C ALA A 42 5.72 -32.35 -15.10
N ALA A 43 6.20 -31.10 -15.09
CA ALA A 43 5.71 -30.06 -15.98
C ALA A 43 6.12 -30.34 -17.43
N LYS A 44 7.34 -30.83 -17.69
CA LYS A 44 7.79 -31.24 -19.04
C LYS A 44 6.89 -32.30 -19.64
N LYS A 45 6.48 -33.30 -18.84
CA LYS A 45 5.58 -34.37 -19.29
C LYS A 45 4.18 -33.87 -19.64
N HIS A 46 3.70 -32.81 -18.98
CA HIS A 46 2.35 -32.28 -19.19
C HIS A 46 2.29 -31.19 -20.25
N PHE A 47 3.21 -30.22 -20.21
CA PHE A 47 3.22 -29.04 -21.08
C PHE A 47 4.13 -29.20 -22.32
N GLY A 48 5.03 -30.19 -22.32
CA GLY A 48 6.02 -30.40 -23.37
C GLY A 48 7.38 -29.77 -23.06
N GLU A 49 8.43 -30.34 -23.64
CA GLU A 49 9.79 -29.80 -23.52
C GLU A 49 9.93 -28.51 -24.33
N GLY A 50 10.57 -27.48 -23.76
CA GLY A 50 10.66 -26.15 -24.37
C GLY A 50 9.40 -25.29 -24.25
N ALA A 51 8.32 -25.80 -23.64
CA ALA A 51 7.10 -25.02 -23.42
C ALA A 51 7.28 -23.95 -22.34
N LEU A 52 6.40 -22.93 -22.41
CA LEU A 52 6.20 -21.95 -21.35
C LEU A 52 5.00 -22.34 -20.49
N VAL A 53 5.22 -22.53 -19.19
CA VAL A 53 4.17 -22.90 -18.24
C VAL A 53 3.48 -21.61 -17.75
N PRO A 54 2.14 -21.48 -17.90
CA PRO A 54 1.40 -20.29 -17.50
C PRO A 54 1.06 -20.34 -16.00
N TYR A 55 1.83 -19.64 -15.18
CA TYR A 55 1.57 -19.52 -13.75
C TYR A 55 0.58 -18.38 -13.47
N ALA A 56 -0.44 -18.68 -12.66
CA ALA A 56 -1.33 -17.65 -12.12
C ALA A 56 -0.59 -16.75 -11.13
N ALA A 57 -1.15 -15.57 -10.84
CA ALA A 57 -0.61 -14.69 -9.82
C ALA A 57 -0.71 -15.33 -8.43
N TYR A 58 0.31 -15.11 -7.58
CA TYR A 58 0.34 -15.64 -6.21
C TYR A 58 1.11 -14.69 -5.29
N LEU A 59 0.94 -14.88 -3.98
CA LEU A 59 1.74 -14.16 -2.99
C LEU A 59 2.99 -14.98 -2.65
N ALA A 60 4.13 -14.32 -2.64
CA ALA A 60 5.40 -14.90 -2.24
C ALA A 60 5.82 -14.36 -0.89
N LEU A 61 6.46 -15.20 -0.08
CA LEU A 61 7.14 -14.84 1.16
C LEU A 61 8.64 -14.98 0.95
N LYS A 62 9.38 -13.90 1.19
CA LYS A 62 10.84 -13.93 1.34
C LYS A 62 11.15 -14.28 2.80
N ASN A 63 11.88 -15.38 2.99
CA ASN A 63 12.31 -15.88 4.29
C ASN A 63 13.62 -15.22 4.75
N VAL A 64 13.97 -15.38 6.03
CA VAL A 64 15.20 -14.81 6.60
C VAL A 64 16.47 -15.31 5.90
N ASP A 65 16.45 -16.54 5.40
CA ASP A 65 17.56 -17.20 4.69
C ASP A 65 17.63 -16.86 3.19
N GLU A 66 16.92 -15.82 2.74
CA GLU A 66 16.83 -15.38 1.34
C GLU A 66 16.10 -16.38 0.40
N THR A 67 15.52 -17.46 0.93
CA THR A 67 14.65 -18.33 0.14
C THR A 67 13.29 -17.70 -0.08
N VAL A 68 12.61 -18.11 -1.16
CA VAL A 68 11.26 -17.66 -1.49
C VAL A 68 10.30 -18.84 -1.47
N SER A 69 9.24 -18.71 -0.67
CA SER A 69 8.15 -19.67 -0.60
C SER A 69 6.86 -19.06 -1.14
N THR A 70 5.97 -19.88 -1.70
CA THR A 70 4.57 -19.46 -1.89
C THR A 70 3.93 -19.21 -0.54
N TRP A 71 3.21 -18.11 -0.40
CA TRP A 71 2.58 -17.72 0.85
C TRP A 71 1.06 -17.74 0.73
N ALA A 72 0.41 -18.39 1.69
CA ALA A 72 -1.02 -18.33 1.88
C ALA A 72 -1.28 -17.66 3.24
N PRO A 73 -2.08 -16.57 3.30
CA PRO A 73 -2.37 -15.91 4.56
C PRO A 73 -3.11 -16.87 5.49
N SER A 74 -2.61 -17.01 6.72
CA SER A 74 -3.33 -17.73 7.78
C SER A 74 -4.50 -16.89 8.30
N ILE A 75 -5.42 -17.50 9.06
CA ILE A 75 -6.50 -16.74 9.74
C ILE A 75 -5.90 -15.62 10.59
N ASN A 76 -4.80 -15.89 11.30
CA ASN A 76 -4.11 -14.88 12.10
C ASN A 76 -3.52 -13.73 11.27
N ASP A 77 -3.09 -14.00 10.03
CA ASP A 77 -2.62 -12.95 9.11
C ASP A 77 -3.79 -12.11 8.60
N THR A 78 -4.93 -12.75 8.30
CA THR A 78 -6.12 -12.04 7.81
C THR A 78 -6.78 -11.15 8.86
N LEU A 79 -6.66 -11.51 10.15
CA LEU A 79 -7.21 -10.73 11.27
C LEU A 79 -6.19 -9.72 11.86
N ALA A 80 -4.99 -9.63 11.26
CA ALA A 80 -3.93 -8.78 11.77
C ALA A 80 -4.11 -7.30 11.36
N GLU A 81 -3.71 -6.41 12.26
CA GLU A 81 -3.74 -4.96 12.07
C GLU A 81 -2.34 -4.31 12.02
N ASP A 82 -1.30 -5.14 12.13
CA ASP A 82 0.11 -4.74 12.29
C ASP A 82 0.92 -4.81 10.98
N TRP A 83 0.25 -4.74 9.83
CA TRP A 83 0.92 -4.72 8.52
C TRP A 83 1.63 -3.39 8.25
N GLN A 84 2.78 -3.44 7.60
CA GLN A 84 3.61 -2.29 7.22
C GLN A 84 4.37 -2.54 5.91
N VAL A 85 4.67 -1.48 5.15
CA VAL A 85 5.44 -1.57 3.89
C VAL A 85 6.93 -1.75 4.18
N VAL A 86 7.59 -2.64 3.44
CA VAL A 86 9.02 -2.95 3.53
C VAL A 86 9.82 -2.21 2.46
N GLY A 87 10.88 -1.52 2.90
CA GLY A 87 11.76 -0.75 2.02
C GLY A 87 11.42 0.73 1.91
N CYS A 88 10.45 1.23 2.67
CA CYS A 88 10.40 2.64 3.04
C CYS A 88 11.18 2.84 4.36
N THR A 89 12.48 2.53 4.40
CA THR A 89 13.34 3.17 5.39
C THR A 89 13.90 4.42 4.76
N VAL A 90 13.02 5.38 4.51
CA VAL A 90 13.47 6.74 4.27
C VAL A 90 14.00 7.28 5.62
N PRO A 91 15.03 8.12 5.64
CA PRO A 91 15.48 8.79 6.85
C PRO A 91 14.29 9.35 7.67
N PRO A 92 14.35 9.36 9.01
CA PRO A 92 13.20 9.75 9.84
C PRO A 92 12.55 11.09 9.45
N HIS A 93 13.36 12.05 8.97
CA HIS A 93 12.87 13.34 8.51
C HIS A 93 12.07 13.27 7.20
N GLN A 94 12.38 12.33 6.29
CA GLN A 94 11.61 12.06 5.07
C GLN A 94 10.36 11.22 5.40
N GLN A 95 10.46 10.25 6.32
CA GLN A 95 9.29 9.46 6.77
C GLN A 95 8.22 10.37 7.36
N ARG A 96 8.63 11.32 8.21
CA ARG A 96 7.75 12.36 8.75
C ARG A 96 6.97 13.09 7.66
N VAL A 97 7.58 13.37 6.51
CA VAL A 97 6.94 14.11 5.40
C VAL A 97 5.95 13.24 4.64
N LEU A 98 6.28 11.95 4.43
CA LEU A 98 5.34 10.98 3.86
C LEU A 98 4.10 10.84 4.74
N ASP A 99 4.30 10.67 6.05
CA ASP A 99 3.21 10.53 7.03
C ASP A 99 2.37 11.82 7.11
N GLU A 100 3.03 12.98 7.11
CA GLU A 100 2.37 14.30 7.11
C GLU A 100 1.49 14.48 5.86
N LYS A 101 1.99 14.12 4.67
CA LYS A 101 1.19 14.17 3.44
C LYS A 101 -0.02 13.24 3.53
N GLN A 102 0.20 11.99 3.90
CA GLN A 102 -0.87 11.00 3.94
C GLN A 102 -1.98 11.42 4.90
N CYS A 103 -1.62 11.90 6.09
CA CYS A 103 -2.59 12.41 7.05
C CYS A 103 -3.36 13.60 6.46
N ARG A 104 -2.65 14.54 5.80
CA ARG A 104 -3.25 15.72 5.18
C ARG A 104 -4.22 15.37 4.06
N ASP A 105 -3.88 14.43 3.18
CA ASP A 105 -4.75 13.99 2.06
C ASP A 105 -6.06 13.37 2.57
N ILE A 106 -6.00 12.65 3.68
CA ILE A 106 -7.18 12.10 4.35
C ILE A 106 -8.07 13.22 4.92
N GLU A 107 -7.47 14.21 5.58
CA GLU A 107 -8.21 15.36 6.13
C GLU A 107 -8.85 16.21 5.01
N ILE A 108 -8.12 16.48 3.92
CA ILE A 108 -8.63 17.17 2.74
C ILE A 108 -9.86 16.44 2.21
N SER A 109 -9.77 15.13 1.98
CA SER A 109 -10.86 14.33 1.43
C SER A 109 -12.13 14.42 2.29
N LYS A 110 -11.98 14.39 3.62
CA LYS A 110 -13.11 14.50 4.56
C LYS A 110 -13.74 15.89 4.56
N LEU A 111 -12.92 16.94 4.55
CA LEU A 111 -13.39 18.33 4.57
C LEU A 111 -14.06 18.70 3.24
N ASP A 112 -13.46 18.29 2.13
CA ASP A 112 -14.00 18.45 0.78
C ASP A 112 -15.36 17.77 0.63
N GLU A 113 -15.47 16.50 1.04
CA GLU A 113 -16.74 15.78 1.04
C GLU A 113 -17.81 16.46 1.91
N PHE A 114 -17.42 16.99 3.07
CA PHE A 114 -18.33 17.75 3.92
C PHE A 114 -18.83 19.04 3.22
N ILE A 115 -17.93 19.79 2.59
CA ILE A 115 -18.25 21.05 1.90
C ILE A 115 -19.15 20.79 0.68
N GLU A 116 -18.87 19.75 -0.11
CA GLU A 116 -19.61 19.47 -1.35
C GLU A 116 -20.96 18.79 -1.10
N ARG A 117 -20.97 17.77 -0.23
CA ARG A 117 -22.07 16.80 -0.16
C ARG A 117 -22.94 16.94 1.07
N ASN A 118 -22.45 17.55 2.15
CA ASN A 118 -23.22 17.65 3.39
C ASN A 118 -24.16 18.87 3.37
N ALA A 119 -25.46 18.62 3.57
CA ALA A 119 -26.47 19.68 3.62
C ALA A 119 -26.25 20.68 4.76
N LEU A 120 -25.63 20.26 5.87
CA LEU A 120 -25.33 21.11 7.02
C LEU A 120 -24.40 22.26 6.66
N PHE A 121 -23.44 22.05 5.75
CA PHE A 121 -22.52 23.10 5.34
C PHE A 121 -23.24 24.33 4.77
N ARG A 122 -24.33 24.11 4.00
CA ARG A 122 -25.13 25.19 3.42
C ARG A 122 -25.96 25.96 4.45
N GLN A 123 -26.13 25.40 5.65
CA GLN A 123 -26.88 26.01 6.75
C GLN A 123 -25.97 26.84 7.68
N LEU A 124 -24.65 26.71 7.56
CA LEU A 124 -23.68 27.50 8.32
C LEU A 124 -23.70 28.97 7.87
N ASP A 125 -23.27 29.87 8.76
CA ASP A 125 -23.10 31.27 8.42
C ASP A 125 -22.06 31.46 7.31
N SER A 126 -22.19 32.54 6.55
CA SER A 126 -21.32 32.82 5.39
C SER A 126 -19.85 32.91 5.77
N ASP A 127 -19.55 33.40 6.98
CA ASP A 127 -18.18 33.59 7.44
C ASP A 127 -17.55 32.24 7.80
N GLU A 128 -18.31 31.32 8.42
CA GLU A 128 -17.86 29.95 8.68
C GLU A 128 -17.64 29.16 7.39
N GLN A 129 -18.56 29.26 6.43
CA GLN A 129 -18.36 28.66 5.12
C GLN A 129 -17.09 29.17 4.44
N ALA A 130 -16.80 30.48 4.54
CA ALA A 130 -15.59 31.08 4.01
C ALA A 130 -14.33 30.59 4.74
N ARG A 131 -14.37 30.46 6.08
CA ARG A 131 -13.26 29.91 6.88
C ARG A 131 -12.94 28.46 6.50
N MET A 132 -13.95 27.61 6.35
CA MET A 132 -13.76 26.21 5.97
C MET A 132 -13.22 26.04 4.55
N ARG A 133 -13.69 26.83 3.58
CA ARG A 133 -13.14 26.84 2.22
C ARG A 133 -11.67 27.27 2.22
N ARG A 134 -11.36 28.36 2.92
CA ARG A 134 -9.97 28.83 3.06
C ARG A 134 -9.08 27.79 3.74
N GLN A 135 -9.60 27.08 4.74
CA GLN A 135 -8.89 25.97 5.38
C GLN A 135 -8.58 24.87 4.36
N LEU A 136 -9.57 24.46 3.55
CA LEU A 136 -9.39 23.45 2.50
C LEU A 136 -8.33 23.88 1.49
N ASP A 137 -8.38 25.12 1.01
CA ASP A 137 -7.43 25.68 0.04
C ASP A 137 -5.99 25.60 0.59
N VAL A 138 -5.76 26.06 1.83
CA VAL A 138 -4.44 26.03 2.48
C VAL A 138 -3.96 24.60 2.72
N MET A 139 -4.87 23.69 3.06
CA MET A 139 -4.55 22.28 3.24
C MET A 139 -4.10 21.63 1.91
N GLN A 140 -4.78 21.93 0.80
CA GLN A 140 -4.42 21.45 -0.54
C GLN A 140 -3.08 22.01 -1.01
N GLU A 141 -2.82 23.29 -0.75
CA GLU A 141 -1.52 23.92 -1.03
C GLU A 141 -0.39 23.22 -0.27
N LEU A 142 -0.58 22.99 1.04
CA LEU A 142 0.39 22.25 1.85
C LEU A 142 0.60 20.82 1.33
N SER A 143 -0.46 20.08 0.99
CA SER A 143 -0.31 18.73 0.43
C SER A 143 0.48 18.74 -0.88
N THR A 144 0.27 19.75 -1.73
CA THR A 144 1.03 19.94 -2.97
C THR A 144 2.51 20.11 -2.67
N ILE A 145 2.88 21.00 -1.73
CA ILE A 145 4.26 21.21 -1.28
C ILE A 145 4.87 19.93 -0.71
N LEU A 146 4.12 19.18 0.10
CA LEU A 146 4.60 17.90 0.65
C LEU A 146 4.83 16.88 -0.48
N GLY A 147 3.97 16.87 -1.52
CA GLY A 147 4.14 16.07 -2.72
C GLY A 147 5.41 16.42 -3.51
N GLU A 148 5.69 17.71 -3.69
CA GLU A 148 6.93 18.18 -4.32
C GLU A 148 8.16 17.76 -3.52
N ARG A 149 8.12 17.87 -2.18
CA ARG A 149 9.21 17.40 -1.32
C ARG A 149 9.45 15.90 -1.50
N ILE A 150 8.39 15.10 -1.51
CA ILE A 150 8.47 13.65 -1.71
C ILE A 150 9.05 13.28 -3.07
N ALA A 151 8.72 14.01 -4.12
CA ALA A 151 9.26 13.78 -5.46
C ALA A 151 10.78 14.07 -5.58
N ASN A 152 11.34 14.85 -4.63
CA ASN A 152 12.74 15.24 -4.59
C ASN A 152 13.54 14.54 -3.47
N PHE A 153 13.01 13.45 -2.90
CA PHE A 153 13.70 12.62 -1.91
C PHE A 153 14.66 11.60 -2.51
#